data_AF-A0A523PXK1-F1
#
_entry.id   AF-A0A523PXK1-F1
#
_cell.length_a   1.000
_cell.length_b   1.000
_cell.length_c   1.000
_cell.angle_alpha   90.00
_cell.angle_beta   90.00
_cell.angle_gamma   90.00
#
_symmetry.space_group_name_H-M   'P 1'
#
loop_
_entity.id
_entity.type
_entity.pdbx_description
1 polymer ?
#
loop_
_entity_poly.entity_id
_entity_poly.type
_entity_poly.pdbx_seq_one_letter_code
_entity_poly.pdbx_strand_id
1 'polypeptide(L)'
;MIITGCGQSNSQQSQKNTPDQVSDNTQNQKNNLARKNSLETNQSDSLPNQISEKSKNESNDFVKQDSIESNQTEKYRSHSLDGFEKATVYKLSETITADFNGDGVLDKAYFKKENADFGIIIKHGKTNEEIKIGFGKNHLDLTELDWVDYWGLVEDKKTRENIFSEQGDLLESKDVLLQNPSIAIGADEVGGGLITFLNGKYVYIHQTC
;
A
#
# COMPACT_ATOMS: atom_id res chain seq x y z
N MET A 1 63.40 -31.21 -23.51
CA MET A 1 62.87 -30.74 -24.81
C MET A 1 62.05 -29.50 -24.52
N ILE A 2 62.48 -28.35 -25.04
CA ILE A 2 61.92 -27.01 -24.80
C ILE A 2 60.91 -26.70 -25.91
N ILE A 3 59.70 -26.27 -25.57
CA ILE A 3 58.85 -25.34 -26.36
C ILE A 3 57.90 -24.67 -25.35
N THR A 4 58.20 -23.49 -24.78
CA THR A 4 57.99 -22.12 -25.29
C THR A 4 56.58 -21.87 -25.84
N GLY A 5 55.79 -21.07 -25.09
CA GLY A 5 54.51 -20.54 -25.52
C GLY A 5 54.24 -19.21 -24.81
N CYS A 6 54.78 -18.13 -25.37
CA CYS A 6 54.50 -16.75 -24.99
C CYS A 6 53.16 -16.30 -25.58
N GLY A 7 52.46 -15.40 -24.87
CA GLY A 7 51.51 -14.51 -25.51
C GLY A 7 50.37 -14.07 -24.59
N GLN A 8 50.59 -13.02 -23.79
CA GLN A 8 49.51 -12.09 -23.48
C GLN A 8 50.07 -10.70 -23.17
N SER A 9 49.35 -9.74 -23.72
CA SER A 9 49.74 -8.38 -24.07
C SER A 9 49.69 -7.39 -22.92
N ASN A 10 50.55 -6.38 -23.02
CA ASN A 10 50.55 -5.14 -22.25
C ASN A 10 49.18 -4.45 -22.24
N SER A 11 48.74 -4.01 -21.06
CA SER A 11 47.90 -2.83 -20.92
C SER A 11 48.54 -1.89 -19.89
N GLN A 12 48.53 -0.60 -20.24
CA GLN A 12 49.23 0.48 -19.57
C GLN A 12 48.54 0.93 -18.28
N GLN A 13 49.35 1.53 -17.41
CA GLN A 13 49.01 2.16 -16.14
C GLN A 13 48.12 3.41 -16.27
N SER A 14 47.62 3.84 -15.09
CA SER A 14 47.26 5.21 -14.65
C SER A 14 45.75 5.33 -14.38
N GLN A 15 45.24 5.82 -13.25
CA GLN A 15 45.82 6.62 -12.17
C GLN A 15 44.92 6.57 -10.92
N LYS A 16 45.55 6.70 -9.75
CA LYS A 16 44.98 6.94 -8.42
C LYS A 16 44.09 8.20 -8.39
N ASN A 17 43.03 8.20 -7.57
CA ASN A 17 42.72 9.27 -6.59
C ASN A 17 41.51 8.88 -5.71
N THR A 18 41.60 9.23 -4.43
CA THR A 18 40.56 9.14 -3.39
C THR A 18 40.87 10.25 -2.36
N PRO A 19 39.97 10.53 -1.40
CA PRO A 19 38.82 11.44 -1.41
C PRO A 19 39.09 12.74 -0.60
N ASP A 20 38.19 13.74 -0.63
CA ASP A 20 37.70 14.43 0.59
C ASP A 20 36.75 15.64 0.37
N GLN A 21 35.77 15.74 1.30
CA GLN A 21 35.06 16.90 1.90
C GLN A 21 34.26 17.90 1.01
N VAL A 22 32.92 17.98 1.15
CA VAL A 22 32.11 18.78 2.12
C VAL A 22 32.24 20.31 1.95
N SER A 23 31.13 20.98 1.62
CA SER A 23 30.68 22.21 2.31
C SER A 23 29.24 22.58 1.95
N ASP A 24 28.61 23.17 2.95
CA ASP A 24 27.20 23.50 3.14
C ASP A 24 26.62 24.54 2.17
N ASN A 25 25.29 24.54 2.05
CA ASN A 25 24.57 25.82 2.03
C ASN A 25 23.13 25.68 2.58
N THR A 26 22.98 26.14 3.82
CA THR A 26 21.70 26.41 4.48
C THR A 26 21.44 27.92 4.45
N GLN A 27 20.32 28.37 3.88
CA GLN A 27 19.80 29.74 4.05
C GLN A 27 18.29 29.72 4.35
N ASN A 28 17.99 29.56 5.63
CA ASN A 28 17.23 30.47 6.49
C ASN A 28 16.38 31.58 5.80
N GLN A 29 15.05 31.52 5.93
CA GLN A 29 14.22 32.73 6.10
C GLN A 29 13.06 32.47 7.09
N LYS A 30 13.14 33.17 8.22
CA LYS A 30 12.04 33.43 9.17
C LYS A 30 11.08 34.44 8.55
N ASN A 31 9.80 34.38 8.92
CA ASN A 31 9.02 35.55 9.35
C ASN A 31 7.70 35.14 10.03
N ASN A 32 7.54 35.59 11.27
CA ASN A 32 6.28 35.63 12.03
C ASN A 32 5.50 36.91 11.64
N LEU A 33 4.17 36.85 11.58
CA LEU A 33 3.34 37.98 12.01
C LEU A 33 1.93 37.55 12.41
N ALA A 34 1.59 37.81 13.67
CA ALA A 34 0.25 37.71 14.26
C ALA A 34 -0.56 39.00 14.06
N ARG A 35 -1.89 38.89 13.97
CA ARG A 35 -2.97 39.87 14.30
C ARG A 35 -4.29 39.33 13.70
N LYS A 36 -5.48 39.39 14.28
CA LYS A 36 -6.05 40.05 15.47
C LYS A 36 -7.49 39.52 15.63
N ASN A 37 -7.96 39.33 16.87
CA ASN A 37 -9.38 39.23 17.24
C ASN A 37 -9.98 40.63 17.48
N SER A 38 -11.26 40.84 17.14
CA SER A 38 -12.22 41.78 17.76
C SER A 38 -13.64 41.35 17.33
N LEU A 39 -14.54 40.82 18.18
CA LEU A 39 -15.40 41.46 19.20
C LEU A 39 -16.32 42.59 18.69
N GLU A 40 -17.63 42.35 18.76
CA GLU A 40 -18.76 43.22 19.22
C GLU A 40 -20.10 42.56 18.80
N THR A 41 -20.88 41.88 19.66
CA THR A 41 -21.93 42.32 20.61
C THR A 41 -23.00 43.29 20.08
N ASN A 42 -24.29 42.92 20.19
CA ASN A 42 -25.28 43.64 21.00
C ASN A 42 -26.64 42.91 21.12
N GLN A 43 -27.17 42.94 22.35
CA GLN A 43 -28.45 42.42 22.85
C GLN A 43 -29.63 43.35 22.50
N SER A 44 -30.87 42.84 22.57
CA SER A 44 -31.96 43.51 23.31
C SER A 44 -33.14 42.56 23.59
N ASP A 45 -33.73 42.75 24.77
CA ASP A 45 -34.72 41.92 25.48
C ASP A 45 -36.16 42.03 24.96
N SER A 46 -36.97 40.96 25.14
CA SER A 46 -38.28 40.99 25.83
C SER A 46 -39.06 39.66 25.70
N LEU A 47 -39.72 39.26 26.79
CA LEU A 47 -40.74 38.19 26.94
C LEU A 47 -42.01 38.86 27.52
N PRO A 48 -43.21 38.21 27.66
CA PRO A 48 -43.64 36.84 27.29
C PRO A 48 -45.03 36.75 26.61
N ASN A 49 -45.41 35.62 25.99
CA ASN A 49 -46.76 35.03 26.23
C ASN A 49 -46.92 33.56 25.80
N GLN A 50 -47.92 32.96 26.44
CA GLN A 50 -48.37 31.58 26.66
C GLN A 50 -48.85 30.67 25.49
N ILE A 51 -48.75 29.36 25.78
CA ILE A 51 -49.59 28.18 25.39
C ILE A 51 -49.42 27.54 24.00
N SER A 52 -48.99 26.26 23.98
CA SER A 52 -49.80 25.12 23.49
C SER A 52 -49.01 23.81 23.59
N GLU A 53 -49.71 22.76 24.02
CA GLU A 53 -49.20 21.42 24.36
C GLU A 53 -48.80 20.55 23.15
N LYS A 54 -47.93 19.56 23.46
CA LYS A 54 -47.96 18.16 22.95
C LYS A 54 -47.38 17.87 21.55
N SER A 55 -46.17 17.29 21.53
CA SER A 55 -45.99 15.91 21.05
C SER A 55 -44.71 15.29 21.60
N LYS A 56 -44.80 13.99 21.92
CA LYS A 56 -43.76 13.14 22.47
C LYS A 56 -42.86 12.62 21.35
N ASN A 57 -41.58 12.46 21.71
CA ASN A 57 -40.64 11.42 21.29
C ASN A 57 -40.55 11.06 19.82
N GLU A 58 -39.42 11.41 19.21
CA GLU A 58 -38.68 10.52 18.30
C GLU A 58 -37.19 10.86 18.42
N SER A 59 -36.52 10.25 19.40
CA SER A 59 -35.09 10.00 19.35
C SER A 59 -34.90 8.56 18.87
N ASN A 60 -34.01 8.37 17.89
CA ASN A 60 -33.08 7.23 17.74
C ASN A 60 -32.82 6.76 16.29
N ASP A 61 -32.74 7.65 15.30
CA ASP A 61 -32.27 7.26 13.95
C ASP A 61 -30.80 7.61 13.65
N PHE A 62 -30.02 8.05 14.64
CA PHE A 62 -28.61 8.43 14.42
C PHE A 62 -27.55 7.41 14.89
N VAL A 63 -27.95 6.21 15.35
CA VAL A 63 -27.01 5.20 15.90
C VAL A 63 -26.96 3.91 15.07
N LYS A 64 -27.80 3.79 14.03
CA LYS A 64 -27.92 2.54 13.25
C LYS A 64 -27.08 2.49 11.97
N GLN A 65 -26.55 3.63 11.52
CA GLN A 65 -25.86 3.70 10.23
C GLN A 65 -24.42 3.13 10.33
N ASP A 66 -23.67 3.51 11.37
CA ASP A 66 -22.29 3.06 11.59
C ASP A 66 -22.16 1.53 11.77
N SER A 67 -23.17 0.89 12.37
CA SER A 67 -23.14 -0.55 12.70
C SER A 67 -23.61 -1.46 11.56
N ILE A 68 -24.38 -0.94 10.60
CA ILE A 68 -24.81 -1.71 9.43
C ILE A 68 -23.73 -1.61 8.34
N GLU A 69 -23.16 -0.43 8.13
CA GLU A 69 -22.08 -0.19 7.17
C GLU A 69 -20.81 -0.96 7.57
N SER A 70 -20.41 -0.94 8.86
CA SER A 70 -19.26 -1.71 9.34
C SER A 70 -19.41 -3.22 9.15
N ASN A 71 -20.61 -3.77 9.39
CA ASN A 71 -20.89 -5.20 9.25
C ASN A 71 -20.94 -5.63 7.78
N GLN A 72 -21.44 -4.78 6.88
CA GLN A 72 -21.45 -5.06 5.45
C GLN A 72 -20.03 -5.01 4.86
N THR A 73 -19.23 -4.00 5.23
CA THR A 73 -17.82 -3.90 4.80
C THR A 73 -16.97 -5.05 5.31
N GLU A 74 -17.12 -5.48 6.58
CA GLU A 74 -16.38 -6.63 7.10
C GLU A 74 -16.79 -7.95 6.44
N LYS A 75 -18.09 -8.13 6.15
CA LYS A 75 -18.58 -9.31 5.44
C LYS A 75 -18.07 -9.35 4.00
N TYR A 76 -18.07 -8.24 3.27
CA TYR A 76 -17.49 -8.16 1.93
C TYR A 76 -16.01 -8.55 1.92
N ARG A 77 -15.22 -7.92 2.80
CA ARG A 77 -13.78 -8.21 2.96
C ARG A 77 -13.51 -9.68 3.21
N SER A 78 -14.36 -10.35 3.98
CA SER A 78 -14.21 -11.78 4.26
C SER A 78 -14.38 -12.67 3.03
N HIS A 79 -15.16 -12.22 2.03
CA HIS A 79 -15.40 -12.94 0.78
C HIS A 79 -14.41 -12.59 -0.34
N SER A 80 -13.65 -11.49 -0.20
CA SER A 80 -12.71 -11.01 -1.23
C SER A 80 -11.60 -12.00 -1.59
N LEU A 81 -11.34 -13.01 -0.74
CA LEU A 81 -10.33 -14.04 -0.95
C LEU A 81 -10.91 -15.46 -1.05
N ASP A 82 -12.22 -15.62 -1.23
CA ASP A 82 -12.89 -16.94 -1.32
C ASP A 82 -12.38 -17.82 -2.47
N GLY A 83 -11.68 -17.23 -3.45
CA GLY A 83 -11.01 -17.95 -4.53
C GLY A 83 -9.74 -18.72 -4.11
N PHE A 84 -9.29 -18.58 -2.86
CA PHE A 84 -8.09 -19.21 -2.33
C PHE A 84 -8.44 -20.17 -1.17
N GLU A 85 -7.80 -21.34 -1.16
CA GLU A 85 -8.00 -22.34 -0.09
C GLU A 85 -7.31 -21.91 1.22
N LYS A 86 -6.15 -21.25 1.10
CA LYS A 86 -5.35 -20.75 2.22
C LYS A 86 -5.14 -19.25 2.07
N ALA A 87 -6.10 -18.50 2.59
CA ALA A 87 -6.02 -17.07 2.66
C ALA A 87 -6.48 -16.53 4.02
N THR A 88 -5.97 -15.36 4.39
CA THR A 88 -6.39 -14.64 5.59
C THR A 88 -6.47 -13.16 5.28
N VAL A 89 -7.62 -12.56 5.57
CA VAL A 89 -7.88 -11.14 5.40
C VAL A 89 -7.40 -10.38 6.64
N TYR A 90 -6.78 -9.22 6.43
CA TYR A 90 -6.27 -8.35 7.48
C TYR A 90 -6.90 -6.96 7.38
N LYS A 91 -6.94 -6.23 8.49
CA LYS A 91 -7.21 -4.78 8.46
C LYS A 91 -6.00 -4.06 7.91
N LEU A 92 -6.17 -3.00 7.11
CA LEU A 92 -5.05 -2.24 6.53
C LEU A 92 -4.04 -1.73 7.59
N SER A 93 -4.47 -1.53 8.83
CA SER A 93 -3.61 -1.13 9.95
C SER A 93 -2.73 -2.25 10.53
N GLU A 94 -3.01 -3.51 10.19
CA GLU A 94 -2.29 -4.66 10.74
C GLU A 94 -0.95 -4.87 10.02
N THR A 95 -0.17 -5.82 10.51
CA THR A 95 1.09 -6.23 9.87
C THR A 95 0.95 -7.67 9.43
N ILE A 96 1.17 -7.94 8.15
CA ILE A 96 1.22 -9.30 7.64
C ILE A 96 2.65 -9.82 7.80
N THR A 97 2.80 -11.02 8.36
CA THR A 97 4.09 -11.66 8.58
C THR A 97 4.12 -13.01 7.88
N ALA A 98 5.04 -13.19 6.93
CA ALA A 98 5.25 -14.43 6.17
C ALA A 98 6.63 -14.41 5.51
N ASP A 99 7.12 -15.55 5.02
CA ASP A 99 8.36 -15.62 4.22
C ASP A 99 8.06 -15.28 2.76
N PHE A 100 7.98 -13.99 2.42
CA PHE A 100 7.55 -13.55 1.10
C PHE A 100 8.63 -13.78 0.04
N ASN A 101 9.91 -13.63 0.40
CA ASN A 101 11.01 -13.81 -0.53
C ASN A 101 11.51 -15.27 -0.65
N GLY A 102 11.07 -16.16 0.25
CA GLY A 102 11.38 -17.59 0.24
C GLY A 102 12.75 -17.94 0.84
N ASP A 103 13.31 -17.06 1.68
CA ASP A 103 14.64 -17.26 2.29
C ASP A 103 14.63 -18.05 3.61
N GLY A 104 13.44 -18.46 4.06
CA GLY A 104 13.19 -19.21 5.29
C GLY A 104 13.06 -18.34 6.55
N VAL A 105 13.15 -17.01 6.44
CA VAL A 105 12.98 -16.07 7.55
C VAL A 105 11.70 -15.26 7.33
N LEU A 106 10.96 -15.01 8.41
CA LEU A 106 9.71 -14.24 8.32
C LEU A 106 9.99 -12.76 8.01
N ASP A 107 9.36 -12.29 6.94
CA ASP A 107 9.30 -10.89 6.53
C ASP A 107 8.09 -10.21 7.16
N LYS A 108 8.05 -8.88 7.06
CA LYS A 108 6.91 -8.07 7.50
C LYS A 108 6.44 -7.13 6.40
N ALA A 109 5.13 -7.11 6.15
CA ALA A 109 4.50 -6.16 5.25
C ALA A 109 3.63 -5.17 6.03
N TYR A 110 3.70 -3.90 5.64
CA TYR A 110 2.91 -2.81 6.21
C TYR A 110 2.21 -2.05 5.11
N PHE A 111 0.91 -1.85 5.25
CA PHE A 111 0.19 -0.87 4.45
C PHE A 111 0.27 0.49 5.16
N LYS A 112 0.78 1.50 4.47
CA LYS A 112 1.07 2.82 5.07
C LYS A 112 0.76 3.96 4.14
N LYS A 113 0.51 5.11 4.75
CA LYS A 113 0.54 6.41 4.08
C LYS A 113 1.85 7.12 4.42
N GLU A 114 2.60 7.53 3.41
CA GLU A 114 3.73 8.45 3.56
C GLU A 114 3.40 9.75 2.81
N ASN A 115 3.36 10.89 3.51
CA ASN A 115 2.84 12.15 2.98
C ASN A 115 1.38 12.04 2.49
N ALA A 116 1.14 12.23 1.19
CA ALA A 116 -0.17 12.13 0.56
C ALA A 116 -0.47 10.73 0.00
N ASP A 117 0.55 9.88 -0.16
CA ASP A 117 0.45 8.67 -0.98
C ASP A 117 0.42 7.40 -0.13
N PHE A 118 -0.42 6.45 -0.53
CA PHE A 118 -0.49 5.12 0.07
C PHE A 118 0.45 4.14 -0.64
N GLY A 119 0.94 3.18 0.12
CA GLY A 119 1.87 2.17 -0.38
C GLY A 119 2.06 1.01 0.59
N ILE A 120 2.76 0.00 0.10
CA ILE A 120 3.15 -1.17 0.88
C ILE A 120 4.66 -1.15 1.06
N ILE A 121 5.09 -1.40 2.29
CA ILE A 121 6.50 -1.62 2.62
C ILE A 121 6.64 -3.08 3.02
N ILE A 122 7.46 -3.84 2.29
CA ILE A 122 7.85 -5.20 2.64
C ILE A 122 9.28 -5.14 3.17
N LYS A 123 9.48 -5.57 4.41
CA LYS A 123 10.78 -5.63 5.07
C LYS A 123 11.24 -7.07 5.21
N HIS A 124 12.34 -7.42 4.55
CA HIS A 124 12.90 -8.76 4.60
C HIS A 124 13.49 -9.06 5.98
N GLY A 125 13.12 -10.20 6.56
CA GLY A 125 13.51 -10.57 7.91
C GLY A 125 15.00 -10.82 8.07
N LYS A 126 15.63 -11.40 7.04
CA LYS A 126 17.05 -11.76 7.05
C LYS A 126 17.99 -10.60 6.77
N THR A 127 17.68 -9.78 5.77
CA THR A 127 18.57 -8.72 5.27
C THR A 127 18.22 -7.34 5.82
N ASN A 128 17.00 -7.15 6.34
CA ASN A 128 16.39 -5.85 6.62
C ASN A 128 16.22 -4.95 5.37
N GLU A 129 16.32 -5.52 4.16
CA GLU A 129 15.98 -4.82 2.93
C GLU A 129 14.51 -4.39 2.95
N GLU A 130 14.24 -3.18 2.47
CA GLU A 130 12.88 -2.64 2.36
C GLU A 130 12.50 -2.44 0.91
N ILE A 131 11.44 -3.13 0.48
CA ILE A 131 10.81 -2.95 -0.82
C ILE A 131 9.60 -2.05 -0.63
N LYS A 132 9.56 -0.93 -1.36
CA LYS A 132 8.45 0.02 -1.36
C LYS A 132 7.67 -0.10 -2.67
N ILE A 133 6.37 -0.35 -2.57
CA ILE A 133 5.43 -0.48 -3.69
C ILE A 133 4.37 0.62 -3.54
N GLY A 134 4.11 1.39 -4.60
CA GLY A 134 3.27 2.59 -4.55
C GLY A 134 4.02 3.83 -4.10
N PHE A 135 3.40 4.65 -3.23
CA PHE A 135 3.93 5.94 -2.77
C PHE A 135 4.19 6.96 -3.88
N GLY A 136 3.29 7.04 -4.88
CA GLY A 136 3.39 7.98 -5.99
C GLY A 136 4.53 7.65 -6.98
N LYS A 137 5.16 6.49 -6.84
CA LYS A 137 6.21 6.01 -7.73
C LYS A 137 5.72 4.75 -8.42
N ASN A 138 5.79 4.72 -9.75
CA ASN A 138 5.47 3.51 -10.49
C ASN A 138 6.49 2.42 -10.12
N HIS A 139 5.99 1.38 -9.46
CA HIS A 139 6.72 0.16 -9.18
C HIS A 139 5.75 -1.02 -9.29
N LEU A 140 6.10 -2.03 -10.10
CA LEU A 140 5.22 -3.16 -10.43
C LEU A 140 3.91 -2.74 -11.12
N ASP A 141 3.94 -1.65 -11.89
CA ASP A 141 2.76 -1.01 -12.50
C ASP A 141 1.72 -0.51 -11.48
N LEU A 142 2.12 -0.43 -10.20
CA LEU A 142 1.34 0.14 -9.11
C LEU A 142 1.97 1.48 -8.70
N THR A 143 1.28 2.58 -8.96
CA THR A 143 1.74 3.94 -8.59
C THR A 143 1.04 4.44 -7.33
N GLU A 144 -0.27 4.23 -7.26
CA GLU A 144 -1.14 4.68 -6.17
C GLU A 144 -1.92 3.47 -5.64
N LEU A 145 -2.07 3.39 -4.32
CA LEU A 145 -2.81 2.33 -3.62
C LEU A 145 -3.91 2.91 -2.71
N ASP A 146 -4.36 4.13 -2.97
CA ASP A 146 -5.43 4.79 -2.22
C ASP A 146 -6.81 4.13 -2.43
N TRP A 147 -6.98 3.47 -3.57
CA TRP A 147 -8.17 2.68 -3.91
C TRP A 147 -8.31 1.40 -3.07
N VAL A 148 -7.23 0.87 -2.48
CA VAL A 148 -7.25 -0.42 -1.78
C VAL A 148 -8.08 -0.34 -0.51
N ASP A 149 -9.15 -1.13 -0.43
CA ASP A 149 -10.03 -1.22 0.74
C ASP A 149 -9.86 -2.52 1.55
N TYR A 150 -9.19 -3.53 1.00
CA TYR A 150 -8.83 -4.78 1.65
C TYR A 150 -7.44 -5.25 1.27
N TRP A 151 -6.82 -6.02 2.17
CA TRP A 151 -5.59 -6.73 1.90
C TRP A 151 -5.52 -8.03 2.70
N GLY A 152 -4.66 -8.94 2.27
CA GLY A 152 -4.56 -10.24 2.92
C GLY A 152 -3.31 -11.03 2.58
N LEU A 153 -3.15 -12.14 3.28
CA LEU A 153 -2.12 -13.14 3.03
C LEU A 153 -2.73 -14.29 2.23
N VAL A 154 -2.06 -14.69 1.16
CA VAL A 154 -2.41 -15.88 0.36
C VAL A 154 -1.24 -16.84 0.37
N GLU A 155 -1.47 -18.08 0.83
CA GLU A 155 -0.45 -19.13 0.92
C GLU A 155 -0.63 -20.24 -0.13
N ASP A 156 -1.67 -20.12 -0.96
CA ASP A 156 -1.89 -20.99 -2.10
C ASP A 156 -0.70 -20.98 -3.06
N LYS A 157 -0.52 -22.10 -3.77
CA LYS A 157 0.61 -22.30 -4.70
C LYS A 157 0.25 -22.02 -6.16
N LYS A 158 -0.98 -21.63 -6.42
CA LYS A 158 -1.47 -21.35 -7.77
C LYS A 158 -2.44 -20.18 -7.74
N THR A 159 -2.45 -19.43 -8.82
CA THR A 159 -3.50 -18.46 -9.10
C THR A 159 -3.74 -18.35 -10.60
N ARG A 160 -4.68 -17.49 -11.00
CA ARG A 160 -4.89 -17.07 -12.39
C ARG A 160 -4.44 -15.63 -12.57
N GLU A 161 -3.89 -15.36 -13.74
CA GLU A 161 -3.60 -14.01 -14.23
C GLU A 161 -4.49 -13.74 -15.44
N ASN A 162 -5.19 -12.61 -15.42
CA ASN A 162 -6.06 -12.19 -16.51
C ASN A 162 -5.34 -11.12 -17.34
N ILE A 163 -5.23 -11.36 -18.65
CA ILE A 163 -4.65 -10.44 -19.62
C ILE A 163 -5.79 -9.75 -20.36
N PHE A 164 -5.82 -8.42 -20.30
CA PHE A 164 -6.84 -7.59 -20.93
C PHE A 164 -6.29 -6.84 -22.14
N SER A 165 -7.15 -6.53 -23.11
CA SER A 165 -6.85 -5.62 -24.21
C SER A 165 -6.79 -4.17 -23.73
N GLU A 166 -6.30 -3.25 -24.56
CA GLU A 166 -6.37 -1.80 -24.28
C GLU A 166 -7.81 -1.29 -24.12
N GLN A 167 -8.78 -2.03 -24.65
CA GLN A 167 -10.21 -1.73 -24.54
C GLN A 167 -10.86 -2.36 -23.30
N GLY A 168 -10.09 -3.12 -22.50
CA GLY A 168 -10.56 -3.78 -21.28
C GLY A 168 -11.20 -5.16 -21.52
N ASP A 169 -11.13 -5.71 -22.74
CA ASP A 169 -11.66 -7.04 -23.03
C ASP A 169 -10.70 -8.11 -22.53
N LEU A 170 -11.21 -9.16 -21.87
CA LEU A 170 -10.40 -10.30 -21.47
C LEU A 170 -9.89 -11.04 -22.72
N LEU A 171 -8.57 -11.08 -22.88
CA LEU A 171 -7.91 -11.78 -23.98
C LEU A 171 -7.56 -13.21 -23.60
N GLU A 172 -6.98 -13.39 -22.41
CA GLU A 172 -6.48 -14.68 -21.96
C GLU A 172 -6.48 -14.76 -20.42
N SER A 173 -6.71 -15.96 -19.89
CA SER A 173 -6.51 -16.28 -18.47
C SER A 173 -5.47 -17.38 -18.39
N LYS A 174 -4.42 -17.16 -17.61
CA LYS A 174 -3.29 -18.09 -17.48
C LYS A 174 -3.10 -18.52 -16.03
N ASP A 175 -2.81 -19.80 -15.81
CA ASP A 175 -2.40 -20.31 -14.50
C ASP A 175 -0.97 -19.86 -14.18
N VAL A 176 -0.79 -19.29 -12.99
CA VAL A 176 0.50 -18.87 -12.44
C VAL A 176 0.81 -19.67 -11.18
N LEU A 177 2.00 -20.30 -11.16
CA LEU A 177 2.49 -21.00 -9.98
C LEU A 177 3.13 -19.99 -9.02
N LEU A 178 2.58 -19.90 -7.81
CA LEU A 178 3.09 -19.06 -6.73
C LEU A 178 4.16 -19.84 -5.95
N GLN A 179 5.36 -19.30 -5.86
CA GLN A 179 6.48 -19.94 -5.17
C GLN A 179 6.38 -19.70 -3.66
N ASN A 180 6.05 -18.48 -3.28
CA ASN A 180 6.01 -17.99 -1.92
C ASN A 180 4.61 -17.46 -1.55
N PRO A 181 4.31 -17.31 -0.25
CA PRO A 181 3.17 -16.52 0.20
C PRO A 181 3.11 -15.16 -0.51
N SER A 182 1.90 -14.71 -0.80
CA SER A 182 1.64 -13.50 -1.57
C SER A 182 0.75 -12.55 -0.78
N ILE A 183 0.84 -11.26 -1.09
CA ILE A 183 0.00 -10.22 -0.49
C ILE A 183 -1.13 -9.95 -1.47
N ALA A 184 -2.36 -10.24 -1.08
CA ALA A 184 -3.53 -9.83 -1.83
C ALA A 184 -3.87 -8.38 -1.51
N ILE A 185 -4.22 -7.61 -2.54
CA ILE A 185 -4.80 -6.28 -2.42
C ILE A 185 -6.00 -6.17 -3.36
N GLY A 186 -7.00 -5.39 -2.95
CA GLY A 186 -8.11 -5.08 -3.83
C GLY A 186 -9.06 -4.05 -3.24
N ALA A 187 -10.08 -3.76 -4.03
CA ALA A 187 -11.23 -2.98 -3.60
C ALA A 187 -12.51 -3.52 -4.20
N ASP A 188 -13.63 -3.23 -3.55
CA ASP A 188 -14.95 -3.54 -4.08
C ASP A 188 -15.17 -2.89 -5.45
N GLU A 189 -15.75 -3.66 -6.36
CA GLU A 189 -16.06 -3.29 -7.76
C GLU A 189 -14.87 -2.90 -8.66
N VAL A 190 -13.70 -2.60 -8.11
CA VAL A 190 -12.46 -2.28 -8.84
C VAL A 190 -11.64 -3.55 -9.13
N GLY A 191 -11.83 -4.58 -8.29
CA GLY A 191 -11.04 -5.81 -8.34
C GLY A 191 -9.70 -5.66 -7.65
N GLY A 192 -8.71 -6.44 -8.06
CA GLY A 192 -7.43 -6.47 -7.37
C GLY A 192 -6.46 -7.49 -7.95
N GLY A 193 -5.54 -7.93 -7.11
CA GLY A 193 -4.50 -8.86 -7.51
C GLY A 193 -3.59 -9.28 -6.38
N LEU A 194 -2.51 -9.96 -6.75
CA LEU A 194 -1.49 -10.46 -5.83
C LEU A 194 -0.15 -9.79 -6.08
N ILE A 195 0.47 -9.31 -5.02
CA ILE A 195 1.90 -8.99 -4.99
C ILE A 195 2.62 -10.26 -4.54
N THR A 196 3.50 -10.79 -5.39
CA THR A 196 4.20 -12.06 -5.14
C THR A 196 5.67 -11.98 -5.55
N PHE A 197 6.52 -12.80 -4.93
CA PHE A 197 7.93 -12.87 -5.25
C PHE A 197 8.18 -14.01 -6.25
N LEU A 198 8.59 -13.66 -7.47
CA LEU A 198 8.86 -14.59 -8.55
C LEU A 198 10.20 -14.24 -9.20
N ASN A 199 11.03 -15.26 -9.41
CA ASN A 199 12.30 -15.13 -10.14
C ASN A 199 13.23 -14.04 -9.57
N GLY A 200 13.28 -13.91 -8.23
CA GLY A 200 14.17 -12.98 -7.54
C GLY A 200 13.66 -11.54 -7.42
N LYS A 201 12.40 -11.27 -7.77
CA LYS A 201 11.79 -9.94 -7.61
C LYS A 201 10.30 -10.02 -7.27
N TYR A 202 9.77 -8.96 -6.67
CA TYR A 202 8.32 -8.81 -6.56
C TYR A 202 7.70 -8.49 -7.91
N VAL A 203 6.49 -9.00 -8.13
CA VAL A 203 5.64 -8.72 -9.28
C VAL A 203 4.20 -8.57 -8.81
N TYR A 204 3.40 -7.81 -9.54
CA TYR A 204 1.96 -7.73 -9.35
C TYR A 204 1.26 -8.57 -10.41
N ILE A 205 0.43 -9.52 -9.96
CA ILE A 205 -0.41 -10.35 -10.82
C ILE A 205 -1.82 -9.79 -10.74
N HIS A 206 -2.28 -9.23 -11.85
CA HIS A 206 -3.62 -8.68 -11.97
C HIS A 206 -4.66 -9.80 -12.18
N GLN A 207 -5.76 -9.76 -11.43
CA GLN A 207 -6.72 -10.88 -11.36
C GLN A 207 -8.17 -10.52 -11.70
N THR A 208 -8.47 -9.28 -12.12
CA THR A 208 -9.80 -8.66 -11.94
C THR A 208 -11.00 -9.51 -12.36
N CYS A 209 -12.10 -9.19 -11.66
CA CYS A 209 -13.47 -9.72 -11.65
C CYS A 209 -13.96 -10.40 -12.91
#